data_AF-A0A2K9NQJ9-F1
#
_entry.id   AF-A0A2K9NQJ9-F1
#
_cell.length_a   1.000
_cell.length_b   1.000
_cell.length_c   1.000
_cell.angle_alpha   90.00
_cell.angle_beta   90.00
_cell.angle_gamma   90.00
#
_symmetry.space_group_name_H-M   'P 1'
#
loop_
_entity.id
_entity.type
_entity.pdbx_description
1 polymer ?
#
loop_
_entity_poly.entity_id
_entity_poly.type
_entity_poly.pdbx_seq_one_letter_code
_entity_poly.pdbx_strand_id
1 'polypeptide(L)'
;MKRLLPILLLALTFTLTANAQAVKMLDAGEDINFNEPWYKKNRSDEDNFKRLVEGLKRVSTGKKVIEKATQKAAQQGYTLFDVVAIGDGSLTDTTLIRRFSASNPAQVMYETRSKVYLNKHLKTLDAMLDFAHELTHYTYREPFNPYDARFHLKDFIKSTVEGRGGEVDAYMVECKVLQEMLPGEGFSRSNCPKVYDQKVGAISKELGIQEFYKVGHHFDGLKKDLEKFAVNEKDIPQASGNEALFISSAWGLPYPVAAVKEYVNIMDRVCKNDQNRITLMQDKLGRAPASSDTLKDTQDFRLMFEDFKSRCDRFVSK
;
A
#
# COMPACT_ATOMS: atom_id res chain seq x y z
N MET A 1 64.74 -62.03 28.47
CA MET A 1 64.91 -61.37 27.15
C MET A 1 63.64 -61.57 26.33
N LYS A 2 63.28 -60.57 25.50
CA LYS A 2 62.05 -60.39 24.68
C LYS A 2 60.93 -59.64 25.42
N ARG A 3 61.07 -58.31 25.53
CA ARG A 3 60.65 -57.22 24.60
C ARG A 3 59.14 -56.94 24.66
N LEU A 4 58.85 -55.83 25.34
CA LEU A 4 57.63 -55.04 25.32
C LEU A 4 57.29 -54.55 23.91
N LEU A 5 56.00 -54.52 23.56
CA LEU A 5 55.43 -53.55 22.64
C LEU A 5 53.95 -53.31 23.02
N PRO A 6 53.52 -52.05 23.28
CA PRO A 6 52.11 -51.71 23.49
C PRO A 6 51.45 -51.40 22.14
N ILE A 7 50.27 -51.97 21.87
CA ILE A 7 49.45 -51.55 20.74
C ILE A 7 48.47 -50.49 21.21
N LEU A 8 48.61 -49.34 20.57
CA LEU A 8 47.96 -48.06 20.74
C LEU A 8 46.45 -48.17 20.48
N LEU A 9 45.63 -47.67 21.43
CA LEU A 9 44.23 -47.32 21.20
C LEU A 9 44.19 -46.15 20.21
N LEU A 10 43.60 -46.36 19.03
CA LEU A 10 43.18 -45.25 18.15
C LEU A 10 41.66 -45.09 18.31
N ALA A 11 41.26 -44.09 19.09
CA ALA A 11 39.88 -43.62 19.13
C ALA A 11 39.59 -42.89 17.81
N LEU A 12 38.76 -43.47 16.95
CA LEU A 12 38.17 -42.77 15.80
C LEU A 12 37.08 -41.82 16.33
N THR A 13 37.43 -40.56 16.54
CA THR A 13 36.45 -39.47 16.63
C THR A 13 35.97 -39.15 15.21
N PHE A 14 34.78 -39.61 14.85
CA PHE A 14 34.05 -39.12 13.67
C PHE A 14 33.63 -37.67 13.92
N THR A 15 34.43 -36.71 13.46
CA THR A 15 33.95 -35.35 13.26
C THR A 15 33.07 -35.32 12.02
N LEU A 16 31.76 -35.27 12.21
CA LEU A 16 30.81 -34.86 11.17
C LEU A 16 31.09 -33.40 10.81
N THR A 17 31.99 -33.17 9.87
CA THR A 17 32.04 -31.91 9.15
C THR A 17 30.87 -31.92 8.17
N ALA A 18 29.77 -31.28 8.56
CA ALA A 18 28.73 -30.89 7.63
C ALA A 18 29.32 -29.87 6.66
N ASN A 19 29.89 -30.37 5.56
CA ASN A 19 30.09 -29.56 4.36
C ASN A 19 28.68 -29.15 3.91
N ALA A 20 28.29 -27.93 4.27
CA ALA A 20 27.21 -27.22 3.60
C ALA A 20 27.67 -26.99 2.15
N GLN A 21 27.56 -28.02 1.32
CA GLN A 21 27.51 -27.86 -0.11
C GLN A 21 26.33 -26.92 -0.36
N ALA A 22 26.67 -25.72 -0.82
CA ALA A 22 25.71 -24.82 -1.43
C ALA A 22 24.92 -25.64 -2.45
N VAL A 23 23.67 -25.94 -2.11
CA VAL A 23 22.70 -26.47 -3.06
C VAL A 23 22.50 -25.34 -4.06
N LYS A 24 23.28 -25.40 -5.14
CA LYS A 24 23.01 -24.66 -6.37
C LYS A 24 21.71 -25.26 -6.89
N MET A 25 20.58 -24.71 -6.48
CA MET A 25 19.34 -24.88 -7.23
C MET A 25 19.61 -24.28 -8.60
N LEU A 26 19.93 -25.15 -9.56
CA LEU A 26 19.86 -24.88 -10.98
C LEU A 26 18.38 -24.69 -11.32
N ASP A 27 17.87 -23.49 -11.07
CA ASP A 27 16.69 -23.02 -11.78
C ASP A 27 17.19 -22.30 -13.03
N ALA A 28 16.78 -22.80 -14.20
CA ALA A 28 17.24 -22.34 -15.51
C ALA A 28 16.60 -20.98 -15.87
N GLY A 29 16.84 -19.97 -15.04
CA GLY A 29 16.48 -18.58 -15.28
C GLY A 29 17.71 -17.74 -15.56
N GLU A 30 17.57 -16.74 -16.44
CA GLU A 30 18.58 -15.70 -16.67
C GLU A 30 19.12 -15.20 -15.31
N ASP A 31 20.45 -15.11 -15.14
CA ASP A 31 21.03 -14.56 -13.92
C ASP A 31 20.54 -13.11 -13.76
N ILE A 32 19.88 -12.83 -12.63
CA ILE A 32 19.31 -11.51 -12.36
C ILE A 32 20.42 -10.63 -11.81
N ASN A 33 20.83 -9.64 -12.60
CA ASN A 33 21.72 -8.60 -12.13
C ASN A 33 20.91 -7.52 -11.40
N PHE A 34 21.09 -7.41 -10.09
CA PHE A 34 20.37 -6.43 -9.27
C PHE A 34 20.73 -4.97 -9.55
N ASN A 35 21.89 -4.70 -10.13
CA ASN A 35 22.41 -3.34 -10.32
C ASN A 35 22.08 -2.74 -11.68
N GLU A 36 21.58 -3.53 -12.63
CA GLU A 36 21.17 -3.00 -13.94
C GLU A 36 19.74 -2.43 -13.90
N PRO A 37 19.39 -1.53 -14.84
CA PRO A 37 18.02 -1.10 -15.02
C PRO A 37 17.10 -2.29 -15.31
N TRP A 38 15.98 -2.37 -14.61
CA TRP A 38 15.01 -3.45 -14.82
C TRP A 38 14.30 -3.31 -16.16
N TYR A 39 14.04 -2.07 -16.56
CA TYR A 39 13.37 -1.72 -17.81
C TYR A 39 14.38 -1.43 -18.92
N LYS A 40 14.29 -2.19 -20.02
CA LYS A 40 15.10 -1.98 -21.22
C LYS A 40 14.19 -1.61 -22.38
N LYS A 41 14.44 -0.45 -23.00
CA LYS A 41 13.63 0.10 -24.11
C LYS A 41 13.60 -0.80 -25.36
N ASN A 42 14.57 -1.71 -25.50
CA ASN A 42 14.64 -2.67 -26.60
C ASN A 42 13.84 -3.96 -26.30
N ARG A 43 13.15 -4.05 -25.17
CA ARG A 43 12.23 -5.14 -24.79
C ARG A 43 10.81 -4.58 -24.68
N SER A 44 9.81 -5.43 -24.88
CA SER A 44 8.42 -5.03 -24.65
C SER A 44 8.16 -4.78 -23.16
N ASP A 45 7.14 -4.00 -22.84
CA ASP A 45 6.70 -3.78 -21.45
C ASP A 45 6.35 -5.11 -20.77
N GLU A 46 5.70 -6.02 -21.49
CA GLU A 46 5.33 -7.35 -20.99
C GLU A 46 6.55 -8.22 -20.70
N ASP A 47 7.60 -8.16 -21.53
CA ASP A 47 8.84 -8.92 -21.30
C ASP A 47 9.64 -8.37 -20.11
N ASN A 48 9.73 -7.04 -19.99
CA ASN A 48 10.34 -6.39 -18.82
C ASN A 48 9.57 -6.78 -17.54
N PHE A 49 8.24 -6.77 -17.60
CA PHE A 49 7.36 -7.17 -16.52
C PHE A 49 7.53 -8.65 -16.13
N LYS A 50 7.50 -9.57 -17.11
CA LYS A 50 7.69 -11.01 -16.86
C LYS A 50 8.99 -11.28 -16.12
N ARG A 51 10.08 -10.64 -16.54
CA ARG A 51 11.38 -10.77 -15.86
C ARG A 51 11.34 -10.31 -14.41
N LEU A 52 10.65 -9.20 -14.13
CA LEU A 52 10.47 -8.68 -12.78
C LEU A 52 9.67 -9.66 -11.91
N VAL A 53 8.56 -10.19 -12.45
CA VAL A 53 7.72 -11.20 -11.80
C VAL A 53 8.50 -12.47 -11.50
N GLU A 54 9.24 -13.00 -12.47
CA GLU A 54 10.04 -14.22 -12.29
C GLU A 54 11.15 -14.03 -11.26
N GLY A 55 11.74 -12.83 -11.18
CA GLY A 55 12.69 -12.52 -10.11
C GLY A 55 12.07 -12.51 -8.72
N LEU A 56 10.89 -11.90 -8.56
CA LEU A 56 10.17 -11.93 -7.29
C LEU A 56 9.72 -13.33 -6.87
N LYS A 57 9.36 -14.20 -7.83
CA LYS A 57 8.96 -15.58 -7.55
C LYS A 57 10.09 -16.47 -7.02
N ARG A 58 11.36 -16.07 -7.16
CA ARG A 58 12.51 -16.82 -6.61
C ARG A 58 12.53 -16.87 -5.09
N VAL A 59 11.84 -15.93 -4.43
CA VAL A 59 11.77 -15.85 -2.97
C VAL A 59 10.35 -16.12 -2.47
N SER A 60 10.22 -16.71 -1.27
CA SER A 60 8.94 -17.22 -0.77
C SER A 60 7.90 -16.12 -0.59
N THR A 61 8.31 -14.99 -0.02
CA THR A 61 7.42 -13.85 0.21
C THR A 61 7.01 -13.21 -1.12
N GLY A 62 7.95 -13.01 -2.04
CA GLY A 62 7.67 -12.45 -3.37
C GLY A 62 6.70 -13.33 -4.17
N LYS A 63 6.92 -14.65 -4.19
CA LYS A 63 5.99 -15.61 -4.81
C LYS A 63 4.57 -15.50 -4.25
N LYS A 64 4.41 -15.45 -2.93
CA LYS A 64 3.09 -15.34 -2.28
C LYS A 64 2.37 -14.04 -2.67
N VAL A 65 3.08 -12.92 -2.71
CA VAL A 65 2.51 -11.63 -3.10
C VAL A 65 2.02 -11.67 -4.55
N ILE A 66 2.84 -12.21 -5.46
CA ILE A 66 2.47 -12.40 -6.87
C ILE A 66 1.24 -13.30 -7.02
N GLU A 67 1.17 -14.42 -6.30
CA GLU A 67 0.04 -15.35 -6.34
C GLU A 67 -1.26 -14.66 -5.90
N LYS A 68 -1.22 -13.90 -4.80
CA LYS A 68 -2.42 -13.22 -4.30
C LYS A 68 -2.86 -12.06 -5.18
N ALA A 69 -1.91 -11.28 -5.70
CA ALA A 69 -2.21 -10.22 -6.65
C ALA A 69 -2.83 -10.78 -7.93
N THR A 70 -2.28 -11.88 -8.45
CA THR A 70 -2.83 -12.58 -9.62
C THR A 70 -4.25 -13.08 -9.35
N GLN A 71 -4.50 -13.65 -8.17
CA GLN A 71 -5.83 -14.09 -7.77
C GLN A 71 -6.83 -12.92 -7.72
N LYS A 72 -6.44 -11.77 -7.16
CA LYS A 72 -7.28 -10.57 -7.10
C LYS A 72 -7.58 -10.01 -8.50
N ALA A 73 -6.59 -9.96 -9.40
CA ALA A 73 -6.79 -9.54 -10.78
C ALA A 73 -7.76 -10.48 -11.52
N ALA A 74 -7.58 -11.80 -11.35
CA ALA A 74 -8.43 -12.80 -11.99
C ALA A 74 -9.90 -12.72 -11.53
N GLN A 75 -10.16 -12.37 -10.26
CA GLN A 75 -11.52 -12.13 -9.76
C GLN A 75 -12.24 -10.99 -10.50
N GLN A 76 -11.49 -10.10 -11.16
CA GLN A 76 -12.01 -8.98 -11.94
C GLN A 76 -11.93 -9.23 -13.46
N GLY A 77 -11.55 -10.43 -13.89
CA GLY A 77 -11.38 -10.78 -15.30
C GLY A 77 -10.10 -10.23 -15.93
N TYR A 78 -9.11 -9.85 -15.11
CA TYR A 78 -7.83 -9.31 -15.56
C TYR A 78 -6.67 -10.28 -15.30
N THR A 79 -5.62 -10.17 -16.10
CA THR A 79 -4.31 -10.73 -15.78
C THR A 79 -3.56 -9.80 -14.81
N LEU A 80 -2.47 -10.29 -14.20
CA LEU A 80 -1.62 -9.44 -13.36
C LEU A 80 -1.00 -8.27 -14.16
N PHE A 81 -0.72 -8.47 -15.45
CA PHE A 81 -0.14 -7.42 -16.29
C PHE A 81 -1.17 -6.32 -16.60
N ASP A 82 -2.45 -6.66 -16.80
CA ASP A 82 -3.51 -5.68 -17.11
C ASP A 82 -3.71 -4.63 -16.01
N VAL A 83 -3.37 -4.97 -14.76
CA VAL A 83 -3.49 -4.09 -13.60
C VAL A 83 -2.21 -3.32 -13.29
N VAL A 84 -1.15 -3.48 -14.10
CA VAL A 84 0.14 -2.82 -13.94
C VAL A 84 0.38 -1.84 -15.08
N ALA A 85 0.86 -0.64 -14.77
CA ALA A 85 1.37 0.32 -15.74
C ALA A 85 2.83 0.68 -15.43
N ILE A 86 3.63 0.76 -16.49
CA ILE A 86 5.03 1.17 -16.38
C ILE A 86 5.12 2.67 -16.65
N GLY A 87 5.72 3.41 -15.72
CA GLY A 87 5.74 4.87 -15.72
C GLY A 87 7.02 5.46 -15.14
N ASP A 88 6.95 6.71 -14.70
CA ASP A 88 8.08 7.46 -14.13
C ASP A 88 8.08 7.50 -12.60
N GLY A 89 7.08 6.87 -11.96
CA GLY A 89 6.93 6.78 -10.51
C GLY A 89 6.16 5.51 -10.13
N SER A 90 6.22 5.17 -8.85
CA SER A 90 5.57 4.00 -8.29
C SER A 90 4.51 4.41 -7.28
N LEU A 91 3.32 3.84 -7.45
CA LEU A 91 2.16 4.02 -6.59
C LEU A 91 1.08 3.01 -6.96
N THR A 92 0.26 2.63 -5.98
CA THR A 92 -0.98 1.90 -6.20
C THR A 92 -2.15 2.87 -6.06
N ASP A 93 -2.75 3.21 -7.20
CA ASP A 93 -3.92 4.08 -7.23
C ASP A 93 -5.17 3.23 -7.05
N THR A 94 -6.07 3.67 -6.19
CA THR A 94 -7.40 3.07 -6.01
C THR A 94 -8.45 4.13 -6.29
N THR A 95 -9.09 4.00 -7.44
CA THR A 95 -10.16 4.89 -7.88
C THR A 95 -11.51 4.33 -7.47
N LEU A 96 -12.28 5.11 -6.71
CA LEU A 96 -13.72 4.87 -6.54
C LEU A 96 -14.49 5.51 -7.69
N ILE A 97 -15.06 4.68 -8.55
CA ILE A 97 -15.97 5.09 -9.60
C ILE A 97 -17.39 5.15 -9.03
N ARG A 98 -17.97 6.34 -9.07
CA ARG A 98 -19.36 6.58 -8.71
C ARG A 98 -20.19 6.84 -9.96
N ARG A 99 -21.30 6.13 -10.13
CA ARG A 99 -22.23 6.32 -11.25
C ARG A 99 -23.64 6.55 -10.76
N PHE A 100 -24.33 7.52 -11.34
CA PHE A 100 -25.77 7.75 -11.19
C PHE A 100 -26.33 8.25 -12.52
N SER A 101 -27.63 8.06 -12.75
CA SER A 101 -28.30 8.58 -13.94
C SER A 101 -28.87 9.97 -13.66
N ALA A 102 -28.84 10.87 -14.65
CA ALA A 102 -29.55 12.15 -14.56
C ALA A 102 -31.07 11.95 -14.36
N SER A 103 -31.65 10.88 -14.91
CA SER A 103 -33.07 10.57 -14.73
C SER A 103 -33.40 10.07 -13.32
N ASN A 104 -32.42 9.48 -12.62
CA ASN A 104 -32.57 8.99 -11.25
C ASN A 104 -31.29 9.25 -10.44
N PRO A 105 -31.07 10.50 -9.99
CA PRO A 105 -29.85 10.85 -9.28
C PRO A 105 -29.78 10.21 -7.89
N ALA A 106 -30.92 9.76 -7.32
CA ALA A 106 -30.98 9.11 -6.02
C ALA A 106 -30.27 7.74 -5.99
N GLN A 107 -30.27 7.02 -7.12
CA GLN A 107 -29.60 5.73 -7.24
C GLN A 107 -28.13 5.89 -7.63
N VAL A 108 -27.25 5.42 -6.76
CA VAL A 108 -25.80 5.49 -6.95
C VAL A 108 -25.21 4.08 -6.94
N MET A 109 -24.37 3.81 -7.93
CA MET A 109 -23.53 2.61 -7.98
C MET A 109 -22.09 3.00 -7.69
N TYR A 110 -21.42 2.17 -6.91
CA TYR A 110 -20.01 2.32 -6.57
C TYR A 110 -19.23 1.11 -7.12
N GLU A 111 -18.11 1.38 -7.79
CA GLU A 111 -17.18 0.39 -8.30
C GLU A 111 -15.77 0.86 -7.94
N THR A 112 -14.94 -0.01 -7.39
CA THR A 112 -13.53 0.34 -7.10
C THR A 112 -12.62 -0.33 -8.12
N ARG A 113 -11.67 0.42 -8.66
CA ARG A 113 -10.60 -0.10 -9.51
C ARG A 113 -9.25 0.28 -8.93
N SER A 114 -8.32 -0.66 -8.95
CA SER A 114 -6.97 -0.45 -8.44
C SER A 114 -5.95 -0.72 -9.54
N LYS A 115 -4.97 0.16 -9.67
CA LYS A 115 -3.91 0.04 -10.68
C LYS A 115 -2.55 0.30 -10.03
N VAL A 116 -1.60 -0.58 -10.33
CA VAL A 116 -0.23 -0.50 -9.84
C VAL A 116 0.62 0.21 -10.89
N TYR A 117 1.32 1.26 -10.49
CA TYR A 117 2.29 1.95 -11.31
C TYR A 117 3.69 1.58 -10.85
N LEU A 118 4.59 1.30 -11.80
CA LEU A 118 5.99 0.97 -11.54
C LEU A 118 6.93 1.93 -12.24
N ASN A 119 7.89 2.44 -11.49
CA ASN A 119 8.92 3.33 -12.00
C ASN A 119 9.96 2.59 -12.83
N LYS A 120 10.01 2.88 -14.14
CA LYS A 120 10.96 2.28 -15.09
C LYS A 120 12.42 2.69 -14.89
N HIS A 121 12.70 3.72 -14.08
CA HIS A 121 14.04 4.26 -13.87
C HIS A 121 14.81 3.58 -12.73
N LEU A 122 14.18 2.63 -12.04
CA LEU A 122 14.79 1.90 -10.94
C LEU A 122 15.80 0.85 -11.41
N LYS A 123 16.72 0.48 -10.51
CA LYS A 123 17.52 -0.73 -10.67
C LYS A 123 16.66 -1.96 -10.40
N THR A 124 17.12 -3.11 -10.85
CA THR A 124 16.36 -4.38 -10.77
C THR A 124 15.98 -4.76 -9.34
N LEU A 125 16.88 -4.60 -8.36
CA LEU A 125 16.52 -4.87 -6.97
C LEU A 125 15.44 -3.91 -6.46
N ASP A 126 15.66 -2.61 -6.61
CA ASP A 126 14.74 -1.58 -6.12
C ASP A 126 13.36 -1.74 -6.75
N ALA A 127 13.29 -2.03 -8.06
CA ALA A 127 12.05 -2.29 -8.77
C ALA A 127 11.32 -3.54 -8.26
N MET A 128 12.04 -4.59 -7.84
CA MET A 128 11.42 -5.78 -7.26
C MET A 128 10.83 -5.47 -5.88
N LEU A 129 11.58 -4.77 -5.04
CA LEU A 129 11.13 -4.37 -3.70
C LEU A 129 9.89 -3.48 -3.78
N ASP A 130 9.98 -2.45 -4.62
CA ASP A 130 8.92 -1.49 -4.90
C ASP A 130 7.70 -2.19 -5.53
N PHE A 131 7.88 -3.12 -6.46
CA PHE A 131 6.75 -3.90 -6.97
C PHE A 131 6.10 -4.79 -5.91
N ALA A 132 6.88 -5.41 -5.01
CA ALA A 132 6.31 -6.16 -3.89
C ALA A 132 5.54 -5.27 -2.91
N HIS A 133 6.03 -4.05 -2.68
CA HIS A 133 5.36 -3.02 -1.89
C HIS A 133 4.00 -2.68 -2.50
N GLU A 134 3.99 -2.29 -3.79
CA GLU A 134 2.77 -1.88 -4.48
C GLU A 134 1.77 -3.04 -4.66
N LEU A 135 2.26 -4.26 -4.92
CA LEU A 135 1.36 -5.43 -4.95
C LEU A 135 0.75 -5.73 -3.58
N THR A 136 1.40 -5.35 -2.48
CA THR A 136 0.83 -5.52 -1.13
C THR A 136 -0.36 -4.57 -0.95
N HIS A 137 -0.22 -3.31 -1.35
CA HIS A 137 -1.35 -2.38 -1.42
C HIS A 137 -2.46 -2.92 -2.32
N TYR A 138 -2.11 -3.26 -3.57
CA TYR A 138 -3.07 -3.76 -4.54
C TYR A 138 -3.83 -4.97 -4.02
N THR A 139 -3.15 -5.92 -3.39
CA THR A 139 -3.77 -7.17 -2.93
C THR A 139 -4.67 -6.93 -1.72
N TYR A 140 -4.16 -6.23 -0.71
CA TYR A 140 -4.72 -6.30 0.64
C TYR A 140 -5.43 -5.04 1.11
N ARG A 141 -5.15 -3.89 0.49
CA ARG A 141 -5.79 -2.63 0.87
C ARG A 141 -7.29 -2.74 0.65
N GLU A 142 -8.04 -2.48 1.70
CA GLU A 142 -9.50 -2.44 1.64
C GLU A 142 -9.93 -1.16 0.92
N PRO A 143 -10.85 -1.25 -0.06
CA PRO A 143 -11.47 -0.07 -0.65
C PRO A 143 -12.13 0.78 0.43
N PHE A 144 -11.84 2.07 0.44
CA PHE A 144 -12.59 3.04 1.24
C PHE A 144 -13.67 3.69 0.38
N ASN A 145 -14.78 4.05 1.02
CA ASN A 145 -15.83 4.85 0.39
C ASN A 145 -15.92 6.19 1.12
N PRO A 146 -15.46 7.31 0.52
CA PRO A 146 -15.50 8.62 1.16
C PRO A 146 -16.90 9.22 1.23
N TYR A 147 -17.91 8.55 0.65
CA TYR A 147 -19.32 8.86 0.82
C TYR A 147 -19.95 8.10 2.01
N ASP A 148 -19.22 7.19 2.67
CA ASP A 148 -19.68 6.56 3.92
C ASP A 148 -19.57 7.56 5.08
N ALA A 149 -20.62 7.66 5.91
CA ALA A 149 -20.64 8.53 7.07
C ALA A 149 -19.50 8.25 8.07
N ARG A 150 -18.92 7.04 8.05
CA ARG A 150 -17.80 6.62 8.89
C ARG A 150 -16.43 7.04 8.34
N PHE A 151 -16.37 7.68 7.18
CA PHE A 151 -15.12 8.13 6.58
C PHE A 151 -14.58 9.40 7.26
N HIS A 152 -13.88 9.21 8.38
CA HIS A 152 -13.28 10.28 9.16
C HIS A 152 -11.76 10.30 9.04
N LEU A 153 -11.17 11.48 9.22
CA LEU A 153 -9.72 11.70 9.08
C LEU A 153 -8.89 10.73 9.94
N LYS A 154 -9.26 10.52 11.21
CA LYS A 154 -8.51 9.64 12.12
C LYS A 154 -8.45 8.20 11.60
N ASP A 155 -9.57 7.70 11.10
CA ASP A 155 -9.71 6.33 10.61
C ASP A 155 -8.99 6.19 9.26
N PHE A 156 -9.01 7.25 8.44
CA PHE A 156 -8.27 7.29 7.18
C PHE A 156 -6.74 7.30 7.40
N ILE A 157 -6.22 8.09 8.34
CA ILE A 157 -4.79 8.10 8.68
C ILE A 157 -4.40 6.71 9.17
N LYS A 158 -5.14 6.17 10.14
CA LYS A 158 -4.86 4.85 10.73
C LYS A 158 -4.94 3.73 9.68
N SER A 159 -5.96 3.75 8.83
CA SER A 159 -6.12 2.77 7.74
C SER A 159 -4.98 2.87 6.72
N THR A 160 -4.56 4.08 6.36
CA THR A 160 -3.45 4.31 5.42
C THR A 160 -2.13 3.78 5.98
N VAL A 161 -1.82 4.08 7.24
CA VAL A 161 -0.55 3.68 7.85
C VAL A 161 -0.56 2.22 8.31
N GLU A 162 -1.51 1.85 9.17
CA GLU A 162 -1.51 0.59 9.93
C GLU A 162 -2.45 -0.47 9.37
N GLY A 163 -3.41 -0.04 8.53
CA GLY A 163 -4.46 -0.88 7.99
C GLY A 163 -3.90 -2.07 7.21
N ARG A 164 -4.75 -3.06 6.98
CA ARG A 164 -4.37 -4.23 6.19
C ARG A 164 -3.97 -3.78 4.79
N GLY A 165 -2.75 -4.08 4.37
CA GLY A 165 -2.20 -3.58 3.10
C GLY A 165 -1.97 -2.06 3.08
N GLY A 166 -1.90 -1.41 4.24
CA GLY A 166 -1.38 -0.06 4.41
C GLY A 166 0.14 -0.04 4.34
N GLU A 167 0.71 1.14 4.56
CA GLU A 167 2.14 1.43 4.36
C GLU A 167 3.06 0.57 5.23
N VAL A 168 2.69 0.35 6.50
CA VAL A 168 3.47 -0.53 7.37
C VAL A 168 3.49 -1.95 6.83
N ASP A 169 2.32 -2.51 6.46
CA ASP A 169 2.23 -3.88 5.94
C ASP A 169 3.03 -4.04 4.65
N ALA A 170 2.92 -3.07 3.72
CA ALA A 170 3.66 -3.06 2.46
C ALA A 170 5.18 -3.02 2.70
N TYR A 171 5.62 -2.14 3.59
CA TYR A 171 7.03 -2.04 3.95
C TYR A 171 7.56 -3.29 4.68
N MET A 172 6.74 -3.95 5.51
CA MET A 172 7.14 -5.22 6.15
C MET A 172 7.35 -6.32 5.10
N VAL A 173 6.49 -6.36 4.07
CA VAL A 173 6.62 -7.31 2.95
C VAL A 173 7.87 -7.01 2.13
N GLU A 174 8.10 -5.74 1.80
CA GLU A 174 9.30 -5.26 1.11
C GLU A 174 10.58 -5.71 1.84
N CYS A 175 10.66 -5.49 3.15
CA CYS A 175 11.82 -5.90 3.95
C CYS A 175 12.02 -7.41 4.01
N LYS A 176 10.94 -8.20 4.02
CA LYS A 176 11.02 -9.68 3.94
C LYS A 176 11.56 -10.13 2.59
N VAL A 177 11.07 -9.54 1.50
CA VAL A 177 11.58 -9.81 0.15
C VAL A 177 13.07 -9.47 0.06
N LEU A 178 13.49 -8.31 0.56
CA LEU A 178 14.91 -7.92 0.59
C LEU A 178 15.77 -8.92 1.38
N GLN A 179 15.32 -9.32 2.57
CA GLN A 179 16.04 -10.28 3.41
C GLN A 179 16.19 -11.65 2.73
N GLU A 180 15.16 -12.11 2.01
CA GLU A 180 15.18 -13.36 1.27
C GLU A 180 16.05 -13.27 -0.01
N MET A 181 16.08 -12.12 -0.68
CA MET A 181 16.88 -11.92 -1.89
C MET A 181 18.38 -11.75 -1.62
N LEU A 182 18.74 -11.10 -0.50
CA LEU A 182 20.13 -10.76 -0.15
C LEU A 182 20.44 -11.15 1.32
N PRO A 183 20.56 -12.45 1.62
CA PRO A 183 20.91 -12.89 2.97
C PRO A 183 22.30 -12.36 3.37
N GLY A 184 22.39 -11.68 4.52
CA GLY A 184 23.65 -11.17 5.09
C GLY A 184 23.92 -9.69 4.81
N GLU A 185 24.18 -9.29 3.56
CA GLU A 185 24.74 -7.96 3.22
C GLU A 185 23.73 -6.92 2.70
N GLY A 186 22.52 -7.33 2.29
CA GLY A 186 21.52 -6.40 1.71
C GLY A 186 20.68 -5.65 2.74
N PHE A 187 20.51 -6.23 3.93
CA PHE A 187 19.58 -5.73 4.94
C PHE A 187 19.98 -4.37 5.54
N SER A 188 21.29 -4.06 5.58
CA SER A 188 21.81 -2.81 6.13
C SER A 188 21.74 -1.62 5.17
N ARG A 189 21.41 -1.85 3.89
CA ARG A 189 21.38 -0.80 2.85
C ARG A 189 20.05 -0.05 2.77
N SER A 190 19.06 -0.44 3.57
CA SER A 190 17.73 0.17 3.63
C SER A 190 17.38 0.59 5.05
N ASN A 191 16.17 1.12 5.24
CA ASN A 191 15.62 1.39 6.58
C ASN A 191 15.05 0.13 7.25
N CYS A 192 15.16 -1.07 6.66
CA CYS A 192 14.64 -2.31 7.24
C CYS A 192 15.17 -2.64 8.65
N PRO A 193 16.42 -2.29 9.03
CA PRO A 193 16.90 -2.46 10.39
C PRO A 193 16.09 -1.67 11.43
N LYS A 194 15.40 -0.59 11.04
CA LYS A 194 14.55 0.21 11.95
C LYS A 194 13.30 -0.53 12.39
N VAL A 195 12.87 -1.52 11.62
CA VAL A 195 11.65 -2.30 11.87
C VAL A 195 11.96 -3.75 12.22
N TYR A 196 13.23 -4.06 12.51
CA TYR A 196 13.67 -5.40 12.89
C TYR A 196 13.81 -5.52 14.40
N ASP A 197 13.05 -6.43 14.99
CA ASP A 197 13.20 -6.79 16.39
C ASP A 197 14.33 -7.81 16.55
N GLN A 198 15.47 -7.35 17.05
CA GLN A 198 16.64 -8.21 17.30
C GLN A 198 16.40 -9.28 18.37
N LYS A 199 15.46 -9.08 19.30
CA LYS A 199 15.16 -10.06 20.36
C LYS A 199 14.35 -11.22 19.80
N VAL A 200 13.41 -10.93 18.91
CA VAL A 200 12.55 -11.94 18.27
C VAL A 200 13.20 -12.50 17.00
N GLY A 201 14.17 -11.79 16.42
CA GLY A 201 14.82 -12.17 15.18
C GLY A 201 13.92 -12.00 13.96
N ALA A 202 12.96 -11.06 14.00
CA ALA A 202 11.95 -10.88 12.97
C ALA A 202 11.58 -9.40 12.76
N ILE A 203 11.04 -9.11 11.58
CA ILE A 203 10.43 -7.81 11.27
C ILE A 203 9.18 -7.61 12.13
N SER A 204 9.10 -6.48 12.85
CA SER A 204 8.02 -6.12 13.78
C SER A 204 7.12 -5.04 13.20
N LYS A 205 5.82 -5.34 13.17
CA LYS A 205 4.79 -4.38 12.76
C LYS A 205 4.71 -3.21 13.74
N GLU A 206 4.86 -3.47 15.03
CA GLU A 206 4.79 -2.46 16.10
C GLU A 206 5.92 -1.42 15.95
N LEU A 207 7.14 -1.86 15.65
CA LEU A 207 8.25 -0.95 15.32
C LEU A 207 7.96 -0.18 14.03
N GLY A 208 7.43 -0.85 13.00
CA GLY A 208 6.98 -0.19 11.78
C GLY A 208 5.98 0.92 12.05
N ILE A 209 4.95 0.67 12.86
CA ILE A 209 3.98 1.69 13.27
C ILE A 209 4.70 2.87 13.94
N GLN A 210 5.56 2.62 14.93
CA GLN A 210 6.28 3.70 15.62
C GLN A 210 7.12 4.57 14.67
N GLU A 211 7.81 3.95 13.71
CA GLU A 211 8.64 4.68 12.76
C GLU A 211 7.82 5.47 11.73
N PHE A 212 6.73 4.90 11.20
CA PHE A 212 5.89 5.58 10.21
C PHE A 212 5.10 6.78 10.78
N TYR A 213 4.91 6.83 12.09
CA TYR A 213 4.27 7.97 12.77
C TYR A 213 5.24 9.08 13.18
N LYS A 214 6.54 8.96 12.90
CA LYS A 214 7.49 10.07 13.06
C LYS A 214 7.27 11.08 11.94
N VAL A 215 7.01 12.34 12.28
CA VAL A 215 6.69 13.40 11.31
C VAL A 215 7.66 14.59 11.36
N GLY A 216 8.64 14.56 12.26
CA GLY A 216 9.70 15.56 12.36
C GLY A 216 9.16 16.97 12.58
N HIS A 217 9.73 17.93 11.85
CA HIS A 217 9.36 19.34 11.90
C HIS A 217 7.90 19.63 11.49
N HIS A 218 7.19 18.66 10.89
CA HIS A 218 5.77 18.82 10.55
C HIS A 218 4.82 18.59 11.73
N PHE A 219 5.31 18.18 12.90
CA PHE A 219 4.45 17.77 14.02
C PHE A 219 3.46 18.85 14.47
N ASP A 220 3.92 20.09 14.65
CA ASP A 220 3.03 21.20 15.04
C ASP A 220 2.01 21.54 13.93
N GLY A 221 2.40 21.37 12.67
CA GLY A 221 1.49 21.50 11.53
C GLY A 221 0.42 20.42 11.52
N LEU A 222 0.83 19.17 11.77
CA LEU A 222 -0.07 18.04 11.87
C LEU A 222 -1.11 18.26 12.98
N LYS A 223 -0.70 18.73 14.17
CA LYS A 223 -1.64 19.02 15.26
C LYS A 223 -2.72 20.02 14.85
N LYS A 224 -2.31 21.13 14.24
CA LYS A 224 -3.24 22.16 13.72
C LYS A 224 -4.17 21.59 12.67
N ASP A 225 -3.69 20.70 11.81
CA ASP A 225 -4.53 20.08 10.80
C ASP A 225 -5.52 19.08 11.41
N LEU A 226 -5.13 18.27 12.40
CA LEU A 226 -6.05 17.38 13.12
C LEU A 226 -7.18 18.15 13.82
N GLU A 227 -6.84 19.26 14.50
CA GLU A 227 -7.81 20.13 15.18
C GLU A 227 -8.86 20.69 14.21
N LYS A 228 -8.48 21.05 12.98
CA LYS A 228 -9.41 21.52 11.94
C LYS A 228 -10.48 20.48 11.57
N PHE A 229 -10.23 19.20 11.85
CA PHE A 229 -11.18 18.10 11.61
C PHE A 229 -11.73 17.50 12.91
N ALA A 230 -11.62 18.22 14.02
CA ALA A 230 -12.06 17.77 15.35
C ALA A 230 -11.46 16.42 15.77
N VAL A 231 -10.23 16.14 15.32
CA VAL A 231 -9.42 15.00 15.75
C VAL A 231 -8.45 15.48 16.82
N ASN A 232 -8.42 14.79 17.97
CA ASN A 232 -7.50 15.10 19.04
C ASN A 232 -6.14 14.44 18.80
N GLU A 233 -5.05 15.03 19.27
CA GLU A 233 -3.72 14.39 19.25
C GLU A 233 -3.74 13.00 19.91
N LYS A 234 -4.57 12.80 20.95
CA LYS A 234 -4.76 11.51 21.62
C LYS A 234 -5.39 10.43 20.74
N ASP A 235 -6.04 10.80 19.64
CA ASP A 235 -6.56 9.83 18.66
C ASP A 235 -5.45 9.24 17.78
N ILE A 236 -4.27 9.88 17.74
CA ILE A 236 -3.09 9.43 17.00
C ILE A 236 -1.85 9.45 17.93
N PRO A 237 -1.86 8.66 19.01
CA PRO A 237 -0.87 8.76 20.09
C PRO A 237 0.56 8.39 19.66
N GLN A 238 0.72 7.73 18.51
CA GLN A 238 2.02 7.32 17.97
C GLN A 238 2.73 8.48 17.25
N ALA A 239 1.99 9.53 16.84
CA ALA A 239 2.55 10.65 16.12
C ALA A 239 3.59 11.39 16.98
N SER A 240 4.76 11.67 16.42
CA SER A 240 5.83 12.37 17.16
C SER A 240 6.64 13.32 16.30
N GLY A 241 7.26 14.32 16.94
CA GLY A 241 8.20 15.25 16.31
C GLY A 241 9.60 14.69 16.04
N ASN A 242 9.81 13.38 16.21
CA ASN A 242 11.06 12.73 15.86
C ASN A 242 11.26 12.72 14.33
N GLU A 243 12.51 12.65 13.87
CA GLU A 243 12.86 12.66 12.45
C GLU A 243 12.09 11.58 11.66
N ALA A 244 11.49 12.02 10.55
CA ALA A 244 10.71 11.17 9.66
C ALA A 244 11.61 10.54 8.59
N LEU A 245 11.72 9.22 8.59
CA LEU A 245 12.48 8.47 7.57
C LEU A 245 11.58 7.94 6.45
N PHE A 246 10.29 7.76 6.75
CA PHE A 246 9.30 7.19 5.85
C PHE A 246 8.46 8.29 5.24
N ILE A 247 8.68 8.53 3.94
CA ILE A 247 8.12 9.66 3.19
C ILE A 247 7.25 9.10 2.06
N SER A 248 6.01 9.59 1.98
CA SER A 248 5.10 9.25 0.89
C SER A 248 5.65 9.73 -0.45
N SER A 249 5.74 8.82 -1.43
CA SER A 249 6.15 9.13 -2.81
C SER A 249 5.21 10.12 -3.50
N ALA A 250 3.91 10.05 -3.20
CA ALA A 250 2.88 10.89 -3.82
C ALA A 250 2.93 12.36 -3.36
N TRP A 251 3.26 12.59 -2.08
CA TRP A 251 3.16 13.91 -1.46
C TRP A 251 4.51 14.51 -1.01
N GLY A 252 5.58 13.71 -0.99
CA GLY A 252 6.88 14.13 -0.47
C GLY A 252 6.84 14.49 1.01
N LEU A 253 5.94 13.86 1.78
CA LEU A 253 5.68 14.17 3.19
C LEU A 253 5.62 12.90 4.05
N PRO A 254 5.89 12.99 5.36
CA PRO A 254 5.67 11.87 6.27
C PRO A 254 4.23 11.37 6.24
N TYR A 255 4.04 10.07 6.39
CA TYR A 255 2.77 9.43 6.07
C TYR A 255 1.52 9.99 6.78
N PRO A 256 1.52 10.29 8.09
CA PRO A 256 0.37 10.92 8.73
C PRO A 256 0.02 12.27 8.09
N VAL A 257 1.02 13.08 7.73
CA VAL A 257 0.84 14.39 7.09
C VAL A 257 0.35 14.22 5.64
N ALA A 258 0.92 13.25 4.91
CA ALA A 258 0.48 12.91 3.56
C ALA A 258 -0.98 12.42 3.55
N ALA A 259 -1.37 11.58 4.52
CA ALA A 259 -2.73 11.10 4.67
C ALA A 259 -3.74 12.23 4.95
N VAL A 260 -3.36 13.25 5.74
CA VAL A 260 -4.19 14.45 5.90
C VAL A 260 -4.39 15.16 4.55
N LYS A 261 -3.33 15.39 3.78
CA LYS A 261 -3.44 16.03 2.46
C LYS A 261 -4.31 15.23 1.50
N GLU A 262 -4.13 13.91 1.48
CA GLU A 262 -4.91 13.00 0.66
C GLU A 262 -6.39 13.03 1.06
N TYR A 263 -6.70 12.96 2.36
CA TYR A 263 -8.06 13.09 2.87
C TYR A 263 -8.72 14.38 2.41
N VAL A 264 -8.03 15.51 2.55
CA VAL A 264 -8.55 16.83 2.13
C VAL A 264 -8.81 16.86 0.63
N ASN A 265 -7.92 16.29 -0.19
CA ASN A 265 -8.08 16.23 -1.65
C ASN A 265 -9.29 15.36 -2.04
N ILE A 266 -9.42 14.18 -1.42
CA ILE A 266 -10.57 13.28 -1.62
C ILE A 266 -11.88 14.00 -1.27
N MET A 267 -11.93 14.59 -0.07
CA MET A 267 -13.14 15.23 0.44
C MET A 267 -13.54 16.48 -0.37
N ASP A 268 -12.58 17.27 -0.86
CA ASP A 268 -12.85 18.40 -1.76
C ASP A 268 -13.57 17.94 -3.04
N ARG A 269 -13.11 16.85 -3.67
CA ARG A 269 -13.74 16.26 -4.86
C ARG A 269 -15.12 15.67 -4.55
N VAL A 270 -15.22 14.94 -3.43
CA VAL A 270 -16.48 14.31 -2.97
C VAL A 270 -17.55 15.37 -2.75
N CYS A 271 -17.22 16.44 -2.04
CA CYS A 271 -18.14 17.52 -1.72
C CYS A 271 -18.56 18.30 -2.97
N LYS A 272 -17.66 18.60 -3.90
CA LYS A 272 -18.02 19.20 -5.19
C LYS A 272 -18.98 18.32 -5.99
N ASN A 273 -18.73 17.02 -6.02
CA ASN A 273 -19.59 16.06 -6.73
C ASN A 273 -20.98 15.93 -6.09
N ASP A 274 -21.08 15.90 -4.77
CA ASP A 274 -22.37 15.87 -4.08
C ASP A 274 -23.13 17.18 -4.21
N GLN A 275 -22.45 18.32 -4.18
CA GLN A 275 -23.07 19.62 -4.43
C GLN A 275 -23.74 19.65 -5.82
N ASN A 276 -23.04 19.21 -6.87
CA ASN A 276 -23.60 19.12 -8.22
C ASN A 276 -24.82 18.19 -8.26
N ARG A 277 -24.77 17.04 -7.58
CA ARG A 277 -25.87 16.08 -7.52
C ARG A 277 -27.10 16.65 -6.80
N ILE A 278 -26.89 17.39 -5.71
CA ILE A 278 -27.95 18.07 -4.96
C ILE A 278 -28.63 19.13 -5.82
N THR A 279 -27.86 19.94 -6.55
CA THR A 279 -28.41 20.93 -7.49
C THR A 279 -29.31 20.26 -8.55
N LEU A 280 -28.87 19.14 -9.13
CA LEU A 280 -29.68 18.38 -10.09
C LEU A 280 -30.99 17.85 -9.48
N MET A 281 -30.95 17.37 -8.23
CA MET A 281 -32.14 16.91 -7.52
C MET A 281 -33.10 18.07 -7.21
N GLN A 282 -32.57 19.22 -6.79
CA GLN A 282 -33.36 20.42 -6.51
C GLN A 282 -34.06 20.93 -7.78
N ASP A 283 -33.35 20.97 -8.91
CA ASP A 283 -33.91 21.37 -10.21
C ASP A 283 -35.02 20.41 -10.67
N LYS A 284 -34.84 19.10 -10.43
CA LYS A 284 -35.85 18.09 -10.74
C LYS A 284 -37.12 18.31 -9.91
N LEU A 285 -37.00 18.58 -8.61
CA LEU A 285 -38.14 18.89 -7.74
C LEU A 285 -38.89 20.16 -8.19
N GLY A 286 -38.17 21.18 -8.66
CA GLY A 286 -38.75 22.42 -9.18
C GLY A 286 -39.45 22.28 -10.54
N ARG A 287 -39.21 21.19 -11.28
CA ARG A 287 -39.73 20.95 -12.64
C ARG A 287 -40.49 19.62 -12.79
N ALA A 288 -40.89 19.01 -11.68
CA ALA A 288 -41.47 17.68 -11.68
C ALA A 288 -42.90 17.67 -12.26
N PRO A 289 -43.28 16.69 -13.11
CA PRO A 289 -44.66 16.54 -13.58
C PRO A 289 -45.62 16.23 -12.43
N ALA A 290 -46.88 16.63 -12.55
CA ALA A 290 -47.91 16.37 -11.53
C ALA A 290 -48.16 14.87 -11.23
N SER A 291 -47.70 13.97 -12.11
CA SER A 291 -47.79 12.51 -11.96
C SER A 291 -46.59 11.88 -11.23
N SER A 292 -45.59 12.67 -10.83
CA SER A 292 -44.42 12.17 -10.11
C SER A 292 -44.71 11.94 -8.63
N ASP A 293 -44.05 10.94 -8.03
CA ASP A 293 -44.11 10.69 -6.59
C ASP A 293 -43.25 11.72 -5.83
N THR A 294 -43.77 12.95 -5.78
CA THR A 294 -43.08 14.12 -5.21
C THR A 294 -42.72 13.95 -3.75
N LEU A 295 -43.44 13.12 -2.99
CA LEU A 295 -43.17 12.88 -1.58
C LEU A 295 -41.86 12.09 -1.39
N LYS A 296 -41.68 11.02 -2.15
CA LYS A 296 -40.46 10.22 -2.12
C LYS A 296 -39.25 11.03 -2.59
N ASP A 297 -39.37 11.74 -3.72
CA ASP A 297 -38.28 12.55 -4.26
C ASP A 297 -37.88 13.68 -3.29
N THR A 298 -38.83 14.27 -2.56
CA THR A 298 -38.56 15.28 -1.52
C THR A 298 -37.85 14.68 -0.31
N GLN A 299 -38.26 13.49 0.12
CA GLN A 299 -37.62 12.79 1.23
C GLN A 299 -36.18 12.40 0.89
N ASP A 300 -35.95 11.85 -0.31
CA ASP A 300 -34.62 11.48 -0.81
C ASP A 300 -33.70 12.71 -0.91
N PHE A 301 -34.23 13.84 -1.40
CA PHE A 301 -33.50 15.11 -1.41
C PHE A 301 -33.11 15.57 0.00
N ARG A 302 -34.04 15.55 0.96
CA ARG A 302 -33.78 15.99 2.33
C ARG A 302 -32.68 15.15 2.98
N LEU A 303 -32.77 13.82 2.88
CA LEU A 303 -31.75 12.91 3.42
C LEU A 303 -30.38 13.15 2.78
N MET A 304 -30.35 13.32 1.45
CA MET A 304 -29.11 13.61 0.72
C MET A 304 -28.49 14.94 1.14
N PHE A 305 -29.31 15.98 1.34
CA PHE A 305 -28.86 17.30 1.73
C PHE A 305 -28.34 17.34 3.16
N GLU A 306 -29.01 16.65 4.09
CA GLU A 306 -28.58 16.50 5.48
C GLU A 306 -27.23 15.75 5.57
N ASP A 307 -27.09 14.64 4.84
CA ASP A 307 -25.82 13.89 4.74
C ASP A 307 -24.69 14.75 4.18
N PHE A 308 -24.94 15.46 3.07
CA PHE A 308 -23.99 16.38 2.48
C PHE A 308 -23.55 17.47 3.45
N LYS A 309 -24.48 18.17 4.12
CA LYS A 309 -24.12 19.21 5.09
C LYS A 309 -23.21 18.66 6.18
N SER A 310 -23.62 17.56 6.81
CA SER A 310 -22.86 16.95 7.90
C SER A 310 -21.41 16.63 7.53
N ARG A 311 -21.16 16.24 6.27
CA ARG A 311 -19.85 15.84 5.76
C ARG A 311 -19.06 16.99 5.13
N CYS A 312 -19.73 17.93 4.48
CA CYS A 312 -19.14 18.91 3.56
C CYS A 312 -19.16 20.36 4.05
N ASP A 313 -19.78 20.66 5.20
CA ASP A 313 -19.84 22.02 5.74
C ASP A 313 -18.46 22.70 5.82
N ARG A 314 -17.39 21.93 6.10
CA ARG A 314 -16.00 22.41 6.19
C ARG A 314 -15.29 22.57 4.84
N PHE A 315 -15.84 22.01 3.77
CA PHE A 315 -15.23 21.98 2.43
C PHE A 315 -15.88 22.96 1.46
N VAL A 316 -17.16 23.29 1.68
CA VAL A 316 -17.96 24.12 0.77
C VAL A 316 -17.95 25.60 1.18
N SER A 317 -17.59 25.91 2.44
CA SER A 317 -17.61 27.27 3.01
C SER A 317 -16.33 28.10 2.75
N LYS A 318 -15.67 27.90 1.60
CA LYS A 318 -14.43 28.63 1.24
C LYS A 318 -14.68 29.73 0.22
#